data_AF-K1U0G4-F1
#
_entry.id   AF-K1U0G4-F1
#
_cell.length_a   1.000
_cell.length_b   1.000
_cell.length_c   1.000
_cell.angle_alpha   90.00
_cell.angle_beta   90.00
_cell.angle_gamma   90.00
#
_symmetry.space_group_name_H-M   'P 1'
#
loop_
_entity.id
_entity.type
_entity.pdbx_description
1 polymer ?
#
loop_
_entity_poly.entity_id
_entity_poly.type
_entity_poly.pdbx_seq_one_letter_code
_entity_poly.pdbx_strand_id
1 'polypeptide(L)'
;DELIKVMKPWYDNYCFAEEEYGKTTMYNSVMVLNFLDKYIRNNYDIPKNMVESNVRIDYDKVRMLIRHDKEFAHDASIIQQLVTQGFVTGKLVENFPAERINDPDNFLSLLFYFGMVTIDGTYKGETKFIIPNEVVRDQMYTYLLDTYKENDLVYDRYSKGKLESKLAYDGQFKPYFEYIADCLKKYSSQRDKQKGEAFVHGFTLAMTSQNKFYRPISELDNDGGYADIFLSPLCDIYKDMVDSYIIELKYCKSQTTDEQVKKLFEEATAQISRYADSDMVREAVKTTKLHKLVVIYRGAEMVACEEI
;
A
#
# COMPACT_ATOMS: atom_id res chain seq x y z
N ASP A 1 2.59 -9.05 -25.76
CA ASP A 1 3.29 -8.02 -24.96
C ASP A 1 2.37 -7.20 -24.06
N GLU A 2 1.20 -6.75 -24.51
CA GLU A 2 0.28 -5.95 -23.69
C GLU A 2 -0.21 -6.65 -22.42
N LEU A 3 -0.65 -7.92 -22.50
CA LEU A 3 -1.09 -8.67 -21.31
C LEU A 3 0.04 -8.88 -20.28
N ILE A 4 1.28 -9.04 -20.75
CA ILE A 4 2.44 -9.18 -19.86
C ILE A 4 2.65 -7.86 -19.09
N LYS A 5 2.55 -6.71 -19.76
CA LYS A 5 2.63 -5.39 -19.10
C LYS A 5 1.52 -5.21 -18.06
N VAL A 6 0.30 -5.68 -18.34
CA VAL A 6 -0.83 -5.63 -17.39
C VAL A 6 -0.58 -6.54 -16.18
N MET A 7 -0.09 -7.76 -16.40
CA MET A 7 0.13 -8.74 -15.32
C MET A 7 1.37 -8.44 -14.47
N LYS A 8 2.41 -7.82 -15.05
CA LYS A 8 3.71 -7.63 -14.40
C LYS A 8 3.63 -6.98 -13.01
N PRO A 9 2.94 -5.84 -12.80
CA PRO A 9 2.83 -5.23 -11.48
C PRO A 9 2.09 -6.10 -10.46
N TRP A 10 1.19 -6.97 -10.92
CA TRP A 10 0.30 -7.74 -10.07
C TRP A 10 0.87 -9.09 -9.67
N TYR A 11 1.64 -9.75 -10.54
CA TYR A 11 1.98 -11.16 -10.39
C TYR A 11 3.48 -11.48 -10.51
N ASP A 12 4.32 -10.54 -10.94
CA ASP A 12 5.78 -10.72 -11.12
C ASP A 12 6.57 -10.34 -9.85
N ASN A 13 7.88 -10.16 -10.02
CA ASN A 13 8.86 -9.59 -9.08
C ASN A 13 9.35 -10.55 -7.99
N TYR A 14 9.05 -11.84 -8.10
CA TYR A 14 9.59 -12.82 -7.17
C TYR A 14 11.05 -13.18 -7.48
N CYS A 15 11.88 -13.16 -6.44
CA CYS A 15 13.29 -13.56 -6.42
C CYS A 15 13.52 -14.31 -5.11
N PHE A 16 13.78 -15.62 -5.22
CA PHE A 16 13.91 -16.52 -4.06
C PHE A 16 15.35 -16.96 -3.76
N ALA A 17 16.33 -16.45 -4.51
CA ALA A 17 17.74 -16.72 -4.30
C ALA A 17 18.54 -15.43 -4.44
N GLU A 18 19.48 -15.19 -3.52
CA GLU A 18 20.31 -13.98 -3.53
C GLU A 18 21.18 -13.91 -4.79
N GLU A 19 21.66 -15.06 -5.28
CA GLU A 19 22.48 -15.17 -6.47
C GLU A 19 21.73 -14.82 -7.75
N GLU A 20 20.40 -14.86 -7.73
CA GLU A 20 19.53 -14.55 -8.87
C GLU A 20 19.00 -13.11 -8.85
N TYR A 21 19.28 -12.35 -7.79
CA TYR A 21 18.89 -10.95 -7.73
C TYR A 21 19.49 -10.15 -8.89
N GLY A 22 18.67 -9.31 -9.52
CA GLY A 22 19.04 -8.49 -10.67
C GLY A 22 19.10 -9.22 -12.02
N LYS A 23 18.85 -10.54 -12.07
CA LYS A 23 18.83 -11.32 -13.33
C LYS A 23 17.42 -11.49 -13.89
N THR A 24 16.63 -12.38 -13.28
CA THR A 24 15.29 -12.75 -13.77
C THR A 24 14.33 -12.82 -12.59
N THR A 25 13.18 -12.19 -12.73
CA THR A 25 12.08 -12.31 -11.78
C THR A 25 11.11 -13.40 -12.21
N MET A 26 10.39 -13.96 -11.24
CA MET A 26 9.39 -14.99 -11.47
C MET A 26 7.97 -14.44 -11.30
N TYR A 27 7.07 -14.96 -12.13
CA TYR A 27 5.64 -14.75 -11.95
C TYR A 27 5.04 -15.82 -11.04
N ASN A 28 4.05 -15.44 -10.24
CA ASN A 28 3.17 -16.39 -9.57
C ASN A 28 2.29 -17.10 -10.62
N SER A 29 2.57 -18.37 -10.87
CA SER A 29 1.90 -19.16 -11.91
C SER A 29 0.40 -19.32 -11.68
N VAL A 30 -0.04 -19.46 -10.42
CA VAL A 30 -1.46 -19.59 -10.08
C VAL A 30 -2.22 -18.32 -10.43
N MET A 31 -1.67 -17.15 -10.06
CA MET A 31 -2.29 -15.86 -10.36
C MET A 31 -2.34 -15.59 -11.89
N VAL A 32 -1.26 -15.90 -12.61
CA VAL A 32 -1.23 -15.78 -14.09
C VAL A 32 -2.26 -16.68 -14.76
N LEU A 33 -2.31 -17.97 -14.40
CA LEU A 33 -3.26 -18.91 -14.99
C LEU A 33 -4.71 -18.52 -14.70
N ASN A 34 -4.99 -18.04 -13.48
CA ASN A 34 -6.30 -17.54 -13.11
C ASN A 34 -6.70 -16.28 -13.89
N PHE A 35 -5.78 -15.33 -14.06
CA PHE A 35 -6.00 -14.15 -14.89
C PHE A 35 -6.34 -14.55 -16.32
N LEU A 36 -5.58 -15.46 -16.93
CA LEU A 36 -5.80 -15.92 -18.30
C LEU A 36 -7.16 -16.62 -18.47
N ASP A 37 -7.56 -17.49 -17.52
CA ASP A 37 -8.88 -18.13 -17.55
C ASP A 37 -10.00 -17.09 -17.49
N LYS A 38 -9.92 -16.13 -16.55
CA LYS A 38 -10.91 -15.04 -16.43
C LYS A 38 -10.94 -14.17 -17.69
N TYR A 39 -9.79 -13.80 -18.23
CA TYR A 39 -9.66 -13.00 -19.43
C TYR A 39 -10.32 -13.68 -20.63
N ILE A 40 -10.04 -14.97 -20.87
CA ILE A 40 -10.63 -15.73 -21.98
C ILE A 40 -12.15 -15.87 -21.81
N ARG A 41 -12.63 -16.18 -20.60
CA ARG A 41 -14.07 -16.32 -20.32
C ARG A 41 -14.82 -14.99 -20.37
N ASN A 42 -14.13 -13.89 -20.13
CA ASN A 42 -14.68 -12.53 -20.18
C ASN A 42 -14.51 -11.88 -21.56
N ASN A 43 -14.56 -12.68 -22.64
CA ASN A 43 -14.43 -12.21 -24.02
C ASN A 43 -13.19 -11.35 -24.28
N TYR A 44 -12.07 -11.67 -23.62
CA TYR A 44 -10.81 -10.95 -23.76
C TYR A 44 -10.85 -9.51 -23.21
N ASP A 45 -11.75 -9.22 -22.27
CA ASP A 45 -11.69 -8.01 -21.45
C ASP A 45 -10.91 -8.29 -20.15
N ILE A 46 -10.08 -7.32 -19.74
CA ILE A 46 -9.29 -7.41 -18.50
C ILE A 46 -10.23 -7.62 -17.31
N PRO A 47 -9.98 -8.63 -16.46
CA PRO A 47 -10.81 -8.89 -15.29
C PRO A 47 -10.86 -7.68 -14.35
N LYS A 48 -12.06 -7.33 -13.87
CA LYS A 48 -12.22 -6.27 -12.86
C LYS A 48 -11.53 -6.59 -11.54
N ASN A 49 -11.48 -7.87 -11.17
CA ASN A 49 -10.80 -8.31 -9.97
C ASN A 49 -9.49 -9.01 -10.35
N MET A 50 -8.39 -8.28 -10.17
CA MET A 50 -7.03 -8.75 -10.42
C MET A 50 -6.47 -9.57 -9.25
N VAL A 51 -7.10 -9.51 -8.07
CA VAL A 51 -6.69 -10.28 -6.89
C VAL A 51 -7.40 -11.62 -6.87
N GLU A 52 -6.63 -12.71 -6.86
CA GLU A 52 -7.17 -14.06 -6.71
C GLU A 52 -7.40 -14.38 -5.23
N SER A 53 -8.62 -14.77 -4.85
CA SER A 53 -8.96 -15.02 -3.45
C SER A 53 -8.31 -16.28 -2.89
N ASN A 54 -8.02 -17.28 -3.72
CA ASN A 54 -7.47 -18.56 -3.28
C ASN A 54 -5.97 -18.54 -2.97
N VAL A 55 -5.25 -17.48 -3.38
CA VAL A 55 -3.85 -17.25 -2.99
C VAL A 55 -3.73 -16.43 -1.72
N ARG A 56 -4.85 -16.02 -1.12
CA ARG A 56 -4.84 -15.28 0.13
C ARG A 56 -4.40 -16.17 1.27
N ILE A 57 -3.39 -15.71 2.00
CA ILE A 57 -2.97 -16.38 3.22
C ILE A 57 -4.09 -16.24 4.26
N ASP A 58 -4.35 -17.34 4.95
CA ASP A 58 -5.19 -17.36 6.13
C ASP A 58 -4.42 -16.71 7.29
N TYR A 59 -4.47 -15.38 7.31
CA TYR A 59 -3.82 -14.59 8.35
C TYR A 59 -4.40 -14.86 9.74
N ASP A 60 -5.64 -15.34 9.85
CA ASP A 60 -6.18 -15.77 11.15
C ASP A 60 -5.40 -16.97 11.69
N LYS A 61 -4.98 -17.91 10.83
CA LYS A 61 -4.07 -19.00 11.21
C LYS A 61 -2.68 -18.51 11.55
N VAL A 62 -2.10 -17.61 10.74
CA VAL A 62 -0.79 -16.99 11.04
C VAL A 62 -0.86 -16.31 12.41
N ARG A 63 -1.95 -15.61 12.69
CA ARG A 63 -2.21 -14.94 13.95
C ARG A 63 -2.40 -15.90 15.11
N MET A 64 -3.04 -17.05 14.91
CA MET A 64 -3.12 -18.10 15.93
C MET A 64 -1.74 -18.65 16.31
N LEU A 65 -0.82 -18.75 15.34
CA LEU A 65 0.57 -19.15 15.61
C LEU A 65 1.34 -18.08 16.40
N ILE A 66 1.09 -16.80 16.11
CA ILE A 66 1.72 -15.65 16.80
C ILE A 66 1.15 -15.42 18.21
N ARG A 67 -0.15 -15.67 18.42
CA ARG A 67 -0.89 -15.41 19.68
C ARG A 67 -0.39 -16.19 20.91
N HIS A 68 0.52 -17.15 20.74
CA HIS A 68 1.05 -17.91 21.87
C HIS A 68 1.99 -17.13 22.79
N ASP A 69 2.43 -15.92 22.40
CA ASP A 69 3.26 -15.09 23.27
C ASP A 69 2.73 -13.66 23.38
N LYS A 70 2.81 -13.09 24.59
CA LYS A 70 2.16 -11.82 24.98
C LYS A 70 2.82 -10.57 24.39
N GLU A 71 3.74 -10.72 23.45
CA GLU A 71 4.55 -9.63 22.90
C GLU A 71 4.25 -9.37 21.41
N PHE A 72 3.02 -8.93 21.12
CA PHE A 72 2.58 -8.44 19.80
C PHE A 72 3.34 -7.18 19.32
N ALA A 73 4.39 -6.75 20.03
CA ALA A 73 5.09 -5.49 19.78
C ALA A 73 6.12 -5.59 18.64
N HIS A 74 6.75 -6.75 18.43
CA HIS A 74 7.85 -6.91 17.47
C HIS A 74 7.37 -7.38 16.08
N ASP A 75 6.33 -8.22 15.98
CA ASP A 75 5.89 -8.76 14.66
C ASP A 75 5.05 -7.76 13.85
N ALA A 76 4.22 -6.98 14.55
CA ALA A 76 3.60 -5.80 13.96
C ALA A 76 4.66 -4.83 13.43
N SER A 77 5.88 -4.85 13.97
CA SER A 77 6.99 -4.02 13.50
C SER A 77 7.46 -4.41 12.10
N ILE A 78 7.55 -5.71 11.74
CA ILE A 78 8.04 -6.10 10.40
C ILE A 78 7.05 -5.70 9.31
N ILE A 79 5.75 -6.02 9.49
CA ILE A 79 4.72 -5.62 8.53
C ILE A 79 4.58 -4.10 8.50
N GLN A 80 4.58 -3.43 9.65
CA GLN A 80 4.54 -1.98 9.69
C GLN A 80 5.76 -1.37 8.99
N GLN A 81 6.96 -1.91 9.21
CA GLN A 81 8.19 -1.46 8.56
C GLN A 81 8.12 -1.66 7.04
N LEU A 82 7.66 -2.80 6.55
CA LEU A 82 7.42 -3.02 5.12
C LEU A 82 6.45 -1.98 4.54
N VAL A 83 5.38 -1.65 5.26
CA VAL A 83 4.38 -0.67 4.84
C VAL A 83 4.91 0.77 4.87
N THR A 84 5.72 1.13 5.87
CA THR A 84 6.14 2.52 6.11
C THR A 84 7.52 2.87 5.58
N GLN A 85 8.40 1.88 5.43
CA GLN A 85 9.77 2.01 4.93
C GLN A 85 9.94 1.38 3.54
N GLY A 86 9.00 0.52 3.11
CA GLY A 86 9.05 -0.18 1.82
C GLY A 86 9.90 -1.45 1.84
N PHE A 87 10.77 -1.62 2.85
CA PHE A 87 11.62 -2.79 2.97
C PHE A 87 11.95 -3.13 4.43
N VAL A 88 12.40 -4.36 4.63
CA VAL A 88 12.99 -4.86 5.88
C VAL A 88 14.29 -5.59 5.55
N THR A 89 15.23 -5.64 6.50
CA THR A 89 16.42 -6.49 6.39
C THR A 89 16.36 -7.61 7.41
N GLY A 90 17.02 -8.72 7.10
CA GLY A 90 17.13 -9.85 8.02
C GLY A 90 17.78 -11.05 7.36
N LYS A 91 17.72 -12.19 8.04
CA LYS A 91 18.31 -13.45 7.57
C LYS A 91 17.22 -14.49 7.29
N LEU A 92 17.41 -15.25 6.22
CA LEU A 92 16.58 -16.42 5.95
C LEU A 92 17.01 -17.58 6.83
N VAL A 93 16.08 -18.05 7.63
CA VAL A 93 16.20 -19.24 8.46
C VAL A 93 15.42 -20.35 7.78
N GLU A 94 16.10 -21.40 7.35
CA GLU A 94 15.48 -22.52 6.62
C GLU A 94 14.50 -23.32 7.47
N ASN A 95 14.81 -23.50 8.76
CA ASN A 95 14.04 -24.34 9.65
C ASN A 95 13.98 -23.72 11.05
N PHE A 96 12.76 -23.50 11.55
CA PHE A 96 12.51 -23.03 12.90
C PHE A 96 11.25 -23.71 13.47
N PRO A 97 11.24 -24.02 14.78
CA PRO A 97 10.06 -24.57 15.43
C PRO A 97 8.96 -23.51 15.56
N ALA A 98 7.69 -23.93 15.58
CA ALA A 98 6.54 -23.02 15.59
C ALA A 98 6.54 -22.08 16.81
N GLU A 99 7.07 -22.56 17.94
CA GLU A 99 7.19 -21.79 19.18
C GLU A 99 8.19 -20.62 19.08
N ARG A 100 9.04 -20.59 18.04
CA ARG A 100 10.00 -19.52 17.79
C ARG A 100 9.61 -18.63 16.61
N ILE A 101 8.36 -18.69 16.14
CA ILE A 101 7.87 -17.82 15.05
C ILE A 101 8.03 -16.33 15.40
N ASN A 102 7.94 -15.95 16.68
CA ASN A 102 8.04 -14.56 17.12
C ASN A 102 9.48 -14.00 17.11
N ASP A 103 10.47 -14.82 16.75
CA ASP A 103 11.81 -14.31 16.46
C ASP A 103 11.74 -13.53 15.12
N PRO A 104 12.26 -12.29 15.04
CA PRO A 104 12.11 -11.45 13.85
C PRO A 104 12.58 -12.12 12.54
N ASP A 105 13.72 -12.82 12.57
CA ASP A 105 14.25 -13.49 11.37
C ASP A 105 13.39 -14.71 10.99
N ASN A 106 12.82 -15.42 11.97
CA ASN A 106 11.91 -16.53 11.71
C ASN A 106 10.58 -16.04 11.13
N PHE A 107 10.02 -14.96 11.66
CA PHE A 107 8.79 -14.37 11.11
C PHE A 107 9.02 -13.85 9.69
N LEU A 108 10.13 -13.15 9.44
CA LEU A 108 10.51 -12.71 8.10
C LEU A 108 10.66 -13.88 7.12
N SER A 109 11.34 -14.95 7.57
CA SER A 109 11.50 -16.18 6.79
C SER A 109 10.15 -16.84 6.49
N LEU A 110 9.22 -16.86 7.46
CA LEU A 110 7.86 -17.35 7.25
C LEU A 110 7.14 -16.56 6.16
N LEU A 111 7.20 -15.22 6.20
CA LEU A 111 6.63 -14.36 5.17
C LEU A 111 7.27 -14.63 3.80
N PHE A 112 8.59 -14.82 3.75
CA PHE A 112 9.32 -15.12 2.52
C PHE A 112 8.88 -16.46 1.90
N TYR A 113 8.80 -17.55 2.68
CA TYR A 113 8.38 -18.86 2.18
C TYR A 113 6.90 -18.91 1.79
N PHE A 114 6.07 -18.05 2.38
CA PHE A 114 4.71 -17.85 1.91
C PHE A 114 4.59 -16.97 0.66
N GLY A 115 5.69 -16.41 0.16
CA GLY A 115 5.69 -15.50 -1.00
C GLY A 115 5.08 -14.13 -0.68
N MET A 116 5.14 -13.70 0.59
CA MET A 116 4.67 -12.39 1.03
C MET A 116 5.74 -11.31 1.02
N VAL A 117 7.01 -11.74 1.00
CA VAL A 117 8.14 -10.87 0.70
C VAL A 117 9.06 -11.57 -0.30
N THR A 118 9.90 -10.80 -0.95
CA THR A 118 10.88 -11.27 -1.94
C THR A 118 12.21 -10.57 -1.73
N ILE A 119 13.31 -11.18 -2.20
CA ILE A 119 14.64 -10.55 -2.13
C ILE A 119 14.70 -9.37 -3.10
N ASP A 120 15.19 -8.25 -2.59
CA ASP A 120 15.51 -7.03 -3.35
C ASP A 120 16.94 -6.55 -3.07
N GLY A 121 17.88 -7.49 -3.13
CA GLY A 121 19.30 -7.21 -3.01
C GLY A 121 19.79 -7.09 -1.58
N THR A 122 20.71 -6.16 -1.35
CA THR A 122 21.44 -6.01 -0.08
C THR A 122 21.37 -4.58 0.41
N TYR A 123 21.09 -4.38 1.70
CA TYR A 123 21.13 -3.09 2.37
C TYR A 123 22.07 -3.15 3.58
N LYS A 124 23.12 -2.34 3.56
CA LYS A 124 24.14 -2.27 4.64
C LYS A 124 24.73 -3.63 5.05
N GLY A 125 24.87 -4.55 4.09
CA GLY A 125 25.45 -5.88 4.30
C GLY A 125 24.46 -6.97 4.72
N GLU A 126 23.17 -6.63 4.84
CA GLU A 126 22.09 -7.60 5.09
C GLU A 126 21.17 -7.75 3.88
N THR A 127 20.54 -8.91 3.74
CA THR A 127 19.57 -9.17 2.68
C THR A 127 18.36 -8.26 2.85
N LYS A 128 18.01 -7.54 1.78
CA LYS A 128 16.88 -6.61 1.73
C LYS A 128 15.66 -7.34 1.18
N PHE A 129 14.53 -7.19 1.85
CA PHE A 129 13.25 -7.79 1.46
C PHE A 129 12.18 -6.73 1.24
N ILE A 130 11.37 -6.92 0.20
CA ILE A 130 10.26 -6.03 -0.17
C ILE A 130 8.96 -6.83 -0.38
N ILE A 131 7.84 -6.13 -0.48
CA ILE A 131 6.58 -6.70 -0.97
C ILE A 131 6.72 -6.91 -2.50
N PRO A 132 6.52 -8.13 -3.03
CA PRO A 132 6.80 -8.43 -4.43
C PRO A 132 5.87 -7.69 -5.40
N ASN A 133 4.56 -7.69 -5.15
CA ASN A 133 3.58 -7.21 -6.13
C ASN A 133 2.28 -6.72 -5.47
N GLU A 134 1.37 -6.18 -6.28
CA GLU A 134 0.10 -5.59 -5.79
C GLU A 134 -0.82 -6.61 -5.10
N VAL A 135 -0.82 -7.87 -5.53
CA VAL A 135 -1.67 -8.90 -4.89
C VAL A 135 -1.22 -9.15 -3.46
N VAL A 136 0.08 -9.19 -3.23
CA VAL A 136 0.63 -9.35 -1.88
C VAL A 136 0.48 -8.07 -1.07
N ARG A 137 0.61 -6.91 -1.71
CA ARG A 137 0.40 -5.60 -1.09
C ARG A 137 -1.03 -5.41 -0.58
N ASP A 138 -2.05 -5.73 -1.39
CA ASP A 138 -3.46 -5.72 -1.00
C ASP A 138 -3.70 -6.59 0.24
N GLN A 139 -3.10 -7.79 0.27
CA GLN A 139 -3.21 -8.70 1.39
C GLN A 139 -2.59 -8.14 2.67
N MET A 140 -1.37 -7.59 2.59
CA MET A 140 -0.67 -6.98 3.73
C MET A 140 -1.44 -5.79 4.30
N TYR A 141 -1.94 -4.90 3.44
CA TYR A 141 -2.72 -3.74 3.87
C TYR A 141 -4.09 -4.13 4.43
N THR A 142 -4.76 -5.11 3.82
CA THR A 142 -6.01 -5.65 4.36
C THR A 142 -5.78 -6.23 5.75
N TYR A 143 -4.71 -7.00 5.95
CA TYR A 143 -4.34 -7.53 7.26
C TYR A 143 -4.05 -6.43 8.29
N LEU A 144 -3.28 -5.41 7.90
CA LEU A 144 -3.00 -4.26 8.77
C LEU A 144 -4.29 -3.56 9.19
N LEU A 145 -5.21 -3.35 8.25
CA LEU A 145 -6.50 -2.71 8.52
C LEU A 145 -7.44 -3.59 9.36
N ASP A 146 -7.46 -4.90 9.14
CA ASP A 146 -8.27 -5.85 9.92
C ASP A 146 -7.77 -5.97 11.37
N THR A 147 -6.46 -5.82 11.61
CA THR A 147 -5.89 -5.70 12.95
C THR A 147 -6.43 -4.47 13.71
N TYR A 148 -6.88 -3.44 12.99
CA TYR A 148 -7.58 -2.31 13.60
C TYR A 148 -9.07 -2.56 13.81
N LYS A 149 -9.74 -3.39 12.98
CA LYS A 149 -11.19 -3.65 13.05
C LYS A 149 -11.66 -4.46 14.25
N GLU A 150 -10.81 -5.25 14.89
CA GLU A 150 -11.20 -6.06 16.07
C GLU A 150 -11.81 -5.26 17.25
N ASN A 151 -11.74 -3.93 17.23
CA ASN A 151 -12.32 -3.05 18.24
C ASN A 151 -13.72 -2.49 17.87
N ASP A 152 -14.64 -3.32 17.35
CA ASP A 152 -16.06 -2.97 17.08
C ASP A 152 -16.36 -1.88 16.02
N LEU A 153 -15.38 -1.49 15.21
CA LEU A 153 -15.59 -0.51 14.12
C LEU A 153 -16.02 -1.22 12.83
N VAL A 154 -17.32 -1.50 12.73
CA VAL A 154 -17.94 -1.92 11.46
C VAL A 154 -17.98 -0.71 10.52
N TYR A 155 -17.04 -0.66 9.57
CA TYR A 155 -17.14 0.31 8.48
C TYR A 155 -18.28 -0.06 7.54
N ASP A 156 -19.12 0.91 7.23
CA ASP A 156 -20.06 0.77 6.13
C ASP A 156 -19.30 0.76 4.81
N ARG A 157 -18.92 -0.43 4.33
CA ARG A 157 -18.28 -0.63 3.01
C ARG A 157 -19.14 -0.05 1.87
N TYR A 158 -20.46 0.05 2.04
CA TYR A 158 -21.36 0.62 1.06
C TYR A 158 -21.16 2.14 0.91
N SER A 159 -20.94 2.85 2.03
CA SER A 159 -20.56 4.27 2.02
C SER A 159 -19.20 4.50 1.34
N LYS A 160 -18.19 3.66 1.61
CA LYS A 160 -16.84 3.77 1.03
C LYS A 160 -16.87 3.65 -0.50
N GLY A 161 -17.57 2.65 -1.05
CA GLY A 161 -17.63 2.45 -2.51
C GLY A 161 -18.25 3.63 -3.28
N LYS A 162 -19.16 4.39 -2.65
CA LYS A 162 -19.70 5.63 -3.25
C LYS A 162 -18.67 6.75 -3.26
N LEU A 163 -17.89 6.90 -2.19
CA LEU A 163 -16.82 7.89 -2.13
C LEU A 163 -15.72 7.59 -3.16
N GLU A 164 -15.34 6.31 -3.30
CA GLU A 164 -14.37 5.87 -4.32
C GLU A 164 -14.85 6.19 -5.74
N SER A 165 -16.14 5.99 -6.04
CA SER A 165 -16.71 6.32 -7.34
C SER A 165 -16.69 7.82 -7.59
N LYS A 166 -17.09 8.63 -6.62
CA LYS A 166 -17.07 10.08 -6.74
C LYS A 166 -15.66 10.65 -6.87
N LEU A 167 -14.68 10.01 -6.23
CA LEU A 167 -13.27 10.30 -6.43
C LEU A 167 -12.84 10.00 -7.88
N ALA A 168 -13.27 8.89 -8.48
CA ALA A 168 -12.82 8.46 -9.81
C ALA A 168 -13.54 9.11 -11.00
N TYR A 169 -14.79 9.54 -10.81
CA TYR A 169 -15.64 10.03 -11.90
C TYR A 169 -16.08 11.49 -11.75
N ASP A 170 -16.04 12.06 -10.55
CA ASP A 170 -16.59 13.39 -10.25
C ASP A 170 -15.56 14.36 -9.63
N GLY A 171 -14.28 13.97 -9.55
CA GLY A 171 -13.23 14.78 -8.93
C GLY A 171 -13.39 15.01 -7.43
N GLN A 172 -14.33 14.34 -6.73
CA GLN A 172 -14.68 14.66 -5.34
C GLN A 172 -13.71 14.02 -4.34
N PHE A 173 -12.50 14.60 -4.23
CA PHE A 173 -11.47 14.09 -3.34
C PHE A 173 -11.70 14.40 -1.86
N LYS A 174 -12.21 15.59 -1.52
CA LYS A 174 -12.37 16.01 -0.11
C LYS A 174 -13.19 15.01 0.72
N PRO A 175 -14.39 14.57 0.29
CA PRO A 175 -15.18 13.59 1.06
C PRO A 175 -14.47 12.25 1.26
N TYR A 176 -13.62 11.84 0.32
CA TYR A 176 -12.88 10.58 0.42
C TYR A 176 -11.75 10.68 1.45
N PHE A 177 -10.97 11.77 1.44
CA PHE A 177 -9.89 11.98 2.42
C PHE A 177 -10.42 12.35 3.81
N GLU A 178 -11.56 13.06 3.91
CA GLU A 178 -12.28 13.27 5.17
C GLU A 178 -12.69 11.93 5.79
N TYR A 179 -13.23 11.02 5.00
CA TYR A 179 -13.53 9.67 5.46
C TYR A 179 -12.30 8.93 5.98
N ILE A 180 -11.15 9.01 5.28
CA ILE A 180 -9.89 8.42 5.75
C ILE A 180 -9.45 9.06 7.07
N ALA A 181 -9.51 10.40 7.17
CA ALA A 181 -9.15 11.14 8.38
C ALA A 181 -10.03 10.76 9.58
N ASP A 182 -11.33 10.58 9.38
CA ASP A 182 -12.26 10.12 10.41
C ASP A 182 -11.92 8.71 10.90
N CYS A 183 -11.55 7.81 9.99
CA CYS A 183 -11.10 6.46 10.34
C CYS A 183 -9.81 6.52 11.16
N LEU A 184 -8.84 7.31 10.71
CA LEU A 184 -7.55 7.49 11.36
C LEU A 184 -7.72 8.07 12.77
N LYS A 185 -8.54 9.11 12.93
CA LYS A 185 -8.85 9.74 14.23
C LYS A 185 -9.45 8.73 15.21
N LYS A 186 -10.44 7.94 14.77
CA LYS A 186 -11.04 6.87 15.60
C LYS A 186 -9.99 5.88 16.08
N TYR A 187 -9.09 5.42 15.20
CA TYR A 187 -8.05 4.46 15.59
C TYR A 187 -6.96 5.02 16.47
N SER A 188 -6.47 6.21 16.17
CA SER A 188 -5.44 6.87 16.99
C SER A 188 -5.89 7.09 18.43
N SER A 189 -7.20 7.25 18.66
CA SER A 189 -7.79 7.44 19.99
C SER A 189 -7.80 6.16 20.84
N GLN A 190 -7.80 4.99 20.19
CA GLN A 190 -7.83 3.69 20.86
C GLN A 190 -6.43 3.16 21.19
N ARG A 191 -5.38 3.67 20.52
CA ARG A 191 -3.99 3.21 20.70
C ARG A 191 -3.07 4.37 21.08
N ASP A 192 -2.81 4.52 22.37
CA ASP A 192 -1.94 5.59 22.88
C ASP A 192 -0.49 5.53 22.37
N LYS A 193 -0.03 4.38 21.86
CA LYS A 193 1.36 4.15 21.42
C LYS A 193 1.60 4.28 19.92
N GLN A 194 0.56 4.36 19.07
CA GLN A 194 0.71 4.46 17.61
C GLN A 194 0.22 5.82 17.11
N LYS A 195 1.04 6.85 17.34
CA LYS A 195 0.81 8.23 16.89
C LYS A 195 2.10 8.73 16.25
N GLY A 196 2.02 9.22 15.01
CA GLY A 196 3.20 9.69 14.27
C GLY A 196 3.02 9.62 12.76
N GLU A 197 3.95 10.24 12.04
CA GLU A 197 3.97 10.33 10.57
C GLU A 197 3.85 8.97 9.88
N ALA A 198 4.69 8.00 10.26
CA ALA A 198 4.66 6.65 9.71
C ALA A 198 3.29 5.98 9.84
N PHE A 199 2.59 6.19 10.97
CA PHE A 199 1.24 5.67 11.15
C PHE A 199 0.23 6.36 10.21
N VAL A 200 0.28 7.69 10.11
CA VAL A 200 -0.61 8.47 9.25
C VAL A 200 -0.41 8.12 7.78
N HIS A 201 0.83 8.07 7.32
CA HIS A 201 1.17 7.77 5.93
C HIS A 201 0.81 6.32 5.60
N GLY A 202 1.23 5.36 6.43
CA GLY A 202 0.92 3.95 6.24
C GLY A 202 -0.58 3.64 6.27
N PHE A 203 -1.33 4.27 7.19
CA PHE A 203 -2.79 4.11 7.25
C PHE A 203 -3.48 4.70 6.02
N THR A 204 -3.08 5.90 5.59
CA THR A 204 -3.63 6.54 4.38
C THR A 204 -3.36 5.69 3.16
N LEU A 205 -2.12 5.22 2.98
CA LEU A 205 -1.73 4.32 1.90
C LEU A 205 -2.55 3.03 1.91
N ALA A 206 -2.68 2.36 3.06
CA ALA A 206 -3.50 1.16 3.20
C ALA A 206 -5.00 1.39 2.91
N MET A 207 -5.54 2.56 3.25
CA MET A 207 -6.93 2.90 2.93
C MET A 207 -7.13 3.14 1.44
N THR A 208 -6.16 3.79 0.78
CA THR A 208 -6.17 4.03 -0.66
C THR A 208 -5.95 2.78 -1.49
N SER A 209 -5.18 1.80 -1.00
CA SER A 209 -4.96 0.52 -1.71
C SER A 209 -6.21 -0.33 -1.85
N GLN A 210 -7.19 -0.14 -0.97
CA GLN A 210 -8.48 -0.80 -1.07
C GLN A 210 -9.41 -0.15 -2.12
N ASN A 211 -9.02 0.97 -2.71
CA ASN A 211 -9.81 1.62 -3.74
C ASN A 211 -9.70 0.85 -5.06
N LYS A 212 -10.83 0.31 -5.52
CA LYS A 212 -10.87 -0.53 -6.72
C LYS A 212 -10.51 0.18 -8.03
N PHE A 213 -10.56 1.51 -8.10
CA PHE A 213 -10.34 2.27 -9.33
C PHE A 213 -8.86 2.61 -9.57
N TYR A 214 -8.04 2.50 -8.54
CA TYR A 214 -6.65 2.94 -8.56
C TYR A 214 -5.71 1.85 -8.09
N ARG A 215 -4.49 1.90 -8.60
CA ARG A 215 -3.34 1.23 -8.02
C ARG A 215 -2.46 2.29 -7.36
N PRO A 216 -2.33 2.32 -6.01
CA PRO A 216 -1.45 3.27 -5.36
C PRO A 216 0.01 2.92 -5.66
N ILE A 217 0.81 3.92 -5.96
CA ILE A 217 2.26 3.85 -6.10
C ILE A 217 2.85 4.79 -5.05
N SER A 218 3.75 4.31 -4.20
CA SER A 218 4.35 5.11 -3.14
C SER A 218 5.80 5.48 -3.46
N GLU A 219 6.32 6.56 -2.86
CA GLU A 219 7.73 6.94 -2.97
C GLU A 219 8.69 5.82 -2.54
N LEU A 220 8.29 5.04 -1.54
CA LEU A 220 9.06 3.91 -1.01
C LEU A 220 9.31 2.82 -2.03
N ASP A 221 8.47 2.73 -3.07
CA ASP A 221 8.62 1.76 -4.15
C ASP A 221 9.73 2.16 -5.14
N ASN A 222 10.27 3.39 -5.05
CA ASN A 222 11.26 3.91 -6.00
C ASN A 222 12.20 4.98 -5.39
N ASP A 223 13.43 4.63 -4.98
CA ASP A 223 14.64 5.46 -4.73
C ASP A 223 14.50 6.96 -4.32
N GLY A 224 13.40 7.38 -3.66
CA GLY A 224 13.19 8.75 -3.15
C GLY A 224 12.80 9.80 -4.22
N GLY A 225 12.18 9.39 -5.32
CA GLY A 225 11.92 10.25 -6.49
C GLY A 225 10.47 10.67 -6.75
N TYR A 226 9.53 10.39 -5.84
CA TYR A 226 8.08 10.53 -6.09
C TYR A 226 7.36 11.27 -4.97
N ALA A 227 6.11 11.67 -5.22
CA ALA A 227 5.19 12.10 -4.17
C ALA A 227 4.84 10.92 -3.27
N ASP A 228 4.39 11.19 -2.04
CA ASP A 228 4.04 10.16 -1.06
C ASP A 228 3.11 9.08 -1.63
N ILE A 229 2.07 9.48 -2.38
CA ILE A 229 1.12 8.55 -3.00
C ILE A 229 0.72 9.05 -4.40
N PHE A 230 0.86 8.21 -5.41
CA PHE A 230 0.23 8.37 -6.72
C PHE A 230 -0.86 7.32 -6.90
N LEU A 231 -2.11 7.74 -7.06
CA LEU A 231 -3.23 6.89 -7.41
C LEU A 231 -3.27 6.69 -8.92
N SER A 232 -2.51 5.69 -9.39
CA SER A 232 -2.44 5.33 -10.80
C SER A 232 -3.80 4.79 -11.28
N PRO A 233 -4.41 5.39 -12.30
CA PRO A 233 -5.74 5.02 -12.75
C PRO A 233 -5.76 3.67 -13.47
N LEU A 234 -6.74 2.82 -13.15
CA LEU A 234 -6.91 1.51 -13.80
C LEU A 234 -7.77 1.62 -15.08
N CYS A 235 -7.41 2.52 -16.01
CA CYS A 235 -8.20 2.78 -17.23
C CYS A 235 -8.37 1.56 -18.15
N ASP A 236 -7.50 0.56 -18.05
CA ASP A 236 -7.64 -0.67 -18.85
C ASP A 236 -8.84 -1.52 -18.36
N ILE A 237 -9.25 -1.32 -17.10
CA ILE A 237 -10.42 -1.93 -16.47
C ILE A 237 -11.62 -0.98 -16.52
N TYR A 238 -11.41 0.29 -16.18
CA TYR A 238 -12.43 1.34 -16.08
C TYR A 238 -12.20 2.41 -17.15
N LYS A 239 -12.63 2.11 -18.39
CA LYS A 239 -12.32 2.92 -19.59
C LYS A 239 -12.93 4.33 -19.57
N ASP A 240 -13.98 4.54 -18.77
CA ASP A 240 -14.76 5.77 -18.65
C ASP A 240 -14.38 6.63 -17.43
N MET A 241 -13.38 6.18 -16.65
CA MET A 241 -12.85 6.92 -15.52
C MET A 241 -12.12 8.19 -15.98
N VAL A 242 -12.26 9.29 -15.24
CA VAL A 242 -11.83 10.63 -15.70
C VAL A 242 -10.81 11.32 -14.80
N ASP A 243 -10.64 10.90 -13.55
CA ASP A 243 -9.76 11.58 -12.60
C ASP A 243 -8.64 10.67 -12.07
N SER A 244 -7.48 11.26 -11.78
CA SER A 244 -6.32 10.61 -11.16
C SER A 244 -5.64 11.56 -10.21
N TYR A 245 -4.87 11.04 -9.25
CA TYR A 245 -4.39 11.85 -8.13
C TYR A 245 -2.93 11.57 -7.83
N ILE A 246 -2.16 12.63 -7.67
CA ILE A 246 -0.89 12.60 -6.94
C ILE A 246 -1.12 13.34 -5.63
N ILE A 247 -0.62 12.78 -4.53
CA ILE A 247 -0.88 13.25 -3.18
C ILE A 247 0.46 13.38 -2.46
N GLU A 248 0.70 14.57 -1.92
CA GLU A 248 1.76 14.83 -0.96
C GLU A 248 1.15 14.87 0.45
N LEU A 249 1.65 14.01 1.31
CA LEU A 249 1.26 13.92 2.71
C LEU A 249 2.26 14.70 3.57
N LYS A 250 1.74 15.50 4.50
CA LYS A 250 2.57 16.10 5.55
C LYS A 250 2.01 15.80 6.91
N TYR A 251 2.91 15.49 7.83
CA TYR A 251 2.59 15.31 9.24
C TYR A 251 3.27 16.40 10.07
N CYS A 252 2.54 16.97 11.02
CA CYS A 252 3.09 17.84 12.04
C CYS A 252 2.56 17.49 13.45
N LYS A 253 3.28 17.92 14.48
CA LYS A 253 2.92 17.65 15.88
C LYS A 253 1.71 18.50 16.29
N SER A 254 0.97 18.06 17.31
CA SER A 254 -0.25 18.73 17.76
C SER A 254 -0.06 20.21 18.17
N GLN A 255 1.13 20.57 18.65
CA GLN A 255 1.47 21.95 19.03
C GLN A 255 1.89 22.88 17.87
N THR A 256 1.96 22.38 16.63
CA THR A 256 2.35 23.17 15.46
C THR A 256 1.30 24.24 15.16
N THR A 257 1.71 25.49 14.96
CA THR A 257 0.77 26.62 14.73
C THR A 257 0.22 26.64 13.30
N ASP A 258 -0.82 27.44 13.06
CA ASP A 258 -1.41 27.57 11.72
C ASP A 258 -0.44 28.23 10.73
N GLU A 259 0.39 29.19 11.17
CA GLU A 259 1.46 29.76 10.32
C GLU A 259 2.50 28.71 9.92
N GLN A 260 2.85 27.78 10.81
CA GLN A 260 3.77 26.70 10.49
C GLN A 260 3.14 25.69 9.53
N VAL A 261 1.85 25.39 9.67
CA VAL A 261 1.11 24.55 8.72
C VAL A 261 1.07 25.18 7.32
N LYS A 262 0.91 26.50 7.22
CA LYS A 262 1.00 27.21 5.92
C LYS A 262 2.36 27.03 5.24
N LYS A 263 3.46 27.09 6.00
CA LYS A 263 4.80 26.83 5.45
C LYS A 263 4.95 25.39 4.95
N LEU A 264 4.45 24.41 5.71
CA LEU A 264 4.44 23.01 5.27
C LEU A 264 3.63 22.83 3.98
N PHE A 265 2.53 23.57 3.83
CA PHE A 265 1.72 23.57 2.61
C PHE A 265 2.50 24.11 1.40
N GLU A 266 3.23 25.22 1.58
CA GLU A 266 4.09 25.80 0.52
C GLU A 266 5.21 24.82 0.11
N GLU A 267 5.85 24.16 1.08
CA GLU A 267 6.88 23.14 0.84
C GLU A 267 6.31 21.94 0.07
N ALA A 268 5.17 21.41 0.50
CA ALA A 268 4.47 20.30 -0.15
C ALA A 268 4.05 20.65 -1.59
N THR A 269 3.55 21.87 -1.81
CA THR A 269 3.17 22.38 -3.13
C THR A 269 4.37 22.40 -4.09
N ALA A 270 5.54 22.79 -3.59
CA ALA A 270 6.77 22.80 -4.39
C ALA A 270 7.29 21.38 -4.68
N GLN A 271 7.10 20.42 -3.78
CA GLN A 271 7.48 19.01 -3.97
C GLN A 271 6.58 18.33 -5.00
N ILE A 272 5.27 18.35 -4.79
CA ILE A 272 4.30 17.66 -5.65
C ILE A 272 4.32 18.17 -7.08
N SER A 273 4.62 19.46 -7.29
CA SER A 273 4.74 20.05 -8.62
C SER A 273 5.87 19.41 -9.44
N ARG A 274 6.99 19.03 -8.80
CA ARG A 274 8.12 18.37 -9.49
C ARG A 274 7.76 16.95 -9.89
N TYR A 275 7.05 16.23 -9.02
CA TYR A 275 6.72 14.81 -9.25
C TYR A 275 5.66 14.60 -10.33
N ALA A 276 4.68 15.52 -10.39
CA ALA A 276 3.63 15.48 -11.40
C ALA A 276 4.16 15.58 -12.85
N ASP A 277 5.37 16.10 -13.04
CA ASP A 277 6.02 16.24 -14.34
C ASP A 277 6.93 15.07 -14.74
N SER A 278 7.03 14.03 -13.91
CA SER A 278 7.82 12.84 -14.22
C SER A 278 7.23 12.03 -15.39
N ASP A 279 8.09 11.42 -16.20
CA ASP A 279 7.67 10.62 -17.36
C ASP A 279 6.76 9.44 -16.95
N MET A 280 7.06 8.79 -15.82
CA MET A 280 6.23 7.70 -15.30
C MET A 280 4.81 8.15 -14.99
N VAL A 281 4.63 9.31 -14.31
CA VAL A 281 3.30 9.84 -14.01
C VAL A 281 2.58 10.23 -15.29
N ARG A 282 3.27 10.88 -16.23
CA ARG A 282 2.70 11.25 -17.53
C ARG A 282 2.21 10.04 -18.32
N GLU A 283 2.95 8.95 -18.31
CA GLU A 283 2.53 7.69 -18.94
C GLU A 283 1.37 7.02 -18.19
N ALA A 284 1.40 7.02 -16.86
CA ALA A 284 0.42 6.32 -16.04
C ALA A 284 -0.94 7.03 -15.91
N VAL A 285 -1.00 8.36 -16.09
CA VAL A 285 -2.23 9.16 -16.08
C VAL A 285 -3.17 8.80 -17.24
N LYS A 286 -2.64 8.31 -18.36
CA LYS A 286 -3.45 7.87 -19.52
C LYS A 286 -4.43 8.97 -19.99
N THR A 287 -5.73 8.72 -19.86
CA THR A 287 -6.80 9.62 -20.33
C THR A 287 -7.40 10.49 -19.22
N THR A 288 -6.96 10.34 -17.98
CA THR A 288 -7.55 11.05 -16.84
C THR A 288 -6.94 12.43 -16.64
N LYS A 289 -7.66 13.31 -15.94
CA LYS A 289 -7.12 14.55 -15.40
C LYS A 289 -6.29 14.21 -14.17
N LEU A 290 -5.04 14.68 -14.12
CA LEU A 290 -4.21 14.58 -12.93
C LEU A 290 -4.50 15.74 -11.97
N HIS A 291 -4.97 15.41 -10.78
CA HIS A 291 -5.14 16.32 -9.65
C HIS A 291 -3.93 16.22 -8.73
N LYS A 292 -3.44 17.37 -8.26
CA LYS A 292 -2.30 17.47 -7.34
C LYS A 292 -2.84 17.88 -5.98
N LEU A 293 -2.79 16.98 -5.00
CA LEU A 293 -3.37 17.19 -3.68
C LEU A 293 -2.30 17.32 -2.61
N VAL A 294 -2.46 18.30 -1.73
CA VAL A 294 -1.69 18.39 -0.49
C VAL A 294 -2.62 18.07 0.68
N VAL A 295 -2.27 17.05 1.46
CA VAL A 295 -3.02 16.65 2.65
C VAL A 295 -2.13 16.76 3.88
N ILE A 296 -2.54 17.57 4.85
CA ILE A 296 -1.74 17.84 6.05
C ILE A 296 -2.48 17.33 7.28
N TYR A 297 -1.78 16.52 8.07
CA TYR A 297 -2.23 16.05 9.36
C TYR A 297 -1.48 16.75 10.50
N ARG A 298 -2.21 17.26 11.48
CA ARG A 298 -1.71 17.73 12.77
C ARG A 298 -2.04 16.67 13.82
N GLY A 299 -1.08 15.83 14.16
CA GLY A 299 -1.35 14.59 14.88
C GLY A 299 -2.28 13.69 14.05
N ALA A 300 -3.45 13.34 14.58
CA ALA A 300 -4.45 12.53 13.89
C ALA A 300 -5.57 13.35 13.23
N GLU A 301 -5.49 14.69 13.30
CA GLU A 301 -6.48 15.59 12.72
C GLU A 301 -6.01 16.07 11.35
N MET A 302 -6.82 15.88 10.31
CA MET A 302 -6.56 16.45 8.99
C MET A 302 -6.92 17.93 9.01
N VAL A 303 -5.92 18.79 8.87
CA VAL A 303 -6.07 20.27 8.95
C VAL A 303 -6.06 20.94 7.58
N ALA A 304 -5.61 20.23 6.53
CA ALA A 304 -5.71 20.69 5.15
C ALA A 304 -5.89 19.51 4.19
N CYS A 305 -6.71 19.69 3.17
CA CYS A 305 -6.89 18.78 2.04
C CYS A 305 -7.28 19.64 0.83
N GLU A 306 -6.27 20.11 0.09
CA GLU A 306 -6.46 21.10 -0.98
C GLU A 306 -5.80 20.64 -2.28
N GLU A 307 -6.40 21.04 -3.39
CA GLU A 307 -5.83 20.89 -4.74
C GLU A 307 -5.03 22.15 -5.10
N ILE A 308 -3.91 21.97 -5.81
CA ILE A 308 -3.04 23.05 -6.28
C ILE A 308 -3.15 23.31 -7.78
#